data_AF-A1DYL5-F1
#
_entry.id   AF-A1DYL5-F1
#
_cell.length_a   1.000
_cell.length_b   1.000
_cell.length_c   1.000
_cell.angle_alpha   90.00
_cell.angle_beta   90.00
_cell.angle_gamma   90.00
#
_symmetry.space_group_name_H-M   'P 1'
#
loop_
_entity.id
_entity.type
_entity.pdbx_description
1 polymer ?
#
loop_
_entity_poly.entity_id
_entity_poly.type
_entity_poly.pdbx_seq_one_letter_code
_entity_poly.pdbx_strand_id
1 'polypeptide(L)'
;PEPLIDTQILAAFCGRPLSWGFASMVEEYTGVALDKSESRTDWLARPLSERQCEYAAADVWYLLPIAKKLMIETEAAGWLPAALDECRLMQQRRQEIQAPEEAWRDITNAWQLRTCQLACLQLLADWRLRKARERDMAVNFVVREENLWAV
;
A
#
# COMPACT_ATOMS: atom_id res chain seq x y z
N PRO A 1 11.27 -4.82 -6.52
CA PRO A 1 12.36 -5.81 -6.38
C PRO A 1 11.82 -7.19 -6.75
N GLU A 2 12.65 -8.05 -7.35
CA GLU A 2 12.25 -9.41 -7.70
C GLU A 2 13.40 -10.38 -7.36
N PRO A 3 13.15 -11.49 -6.63
CA PRO A 3 11.87 -11.87 -6.02
C PRO A 3 11.52 -10.99 -4.79
N LEU A 4 10.22 -10.82 -4.53
CA LEU A 4 9.69 -10.17 -3.33
C LEU A 4 8.54 -11.01 -2.76
N ILE A 5 8.57 -11.22 -1.45
CA ILE A 5 7.52 -11.92 -0.68
C ILE A 5 6.96 -10.97 0.37
N ASP A 6 5.67 -11.11 0.69
CA ASP A 6 5.02 -10.35 1.75
C ASP A 6 4.64 -11.29 2.90
N THR A 7 5.19 -11.05 4.08
CA THR A 7 4.93 -11.86 5.27
C THR A 7 3.48 -11.81 5.73
N GLN A 8 2.74 -10.72 5.48
CA GLN A 8 1.32 -10.66 5.79
C GLN A 8 0.51 -11.55 4.85
N ILE A 9 0.89 -11.64 3.58
CA ILE A 9 0.28 -12.59 2.62
C ILE A 9 0.57 -14.02 3.06
N LEU A 10 1.83 -14.37 3.34
CA LEU A 10 2.20 -15.71 3.83
C LEU A 10 1.38 -16.08 5.08
N ALA A 11 1.34 -15.18 6.06
CA ALA A 11 0.59 -15.39 7.29
C ALA A 11 -0.91 -15.58 7.06
N ALA A 12 -1.50 -14.87 6.09
CA ALA A 12 -2.91 -15.04 5.73
C ALA A 12 -3.21 -16.45 5.21
N PHE A 13 -2.33 -17.01 4.37
CA PHE A 13 -2.44 -18.40 3.93
C PHE A 13 -2.19 -19.41 5.06
N CYS A 14 -1.50 -19.01 6.13
CA CYS A 14 -1.38 -19.78 7.37
C CYS A 14 -2.54 -19.55 8.37
N GLY A 15 -3.61 -18.88 7.97
CA GLY A 15 -4.82 -18.68 8.78
C GLY A 15 -4.81 -17.46 9.69
N ARG A 16 -3.83 -16.55 9.54
CA ARG A 16 -3.84 -15.24 10.22
C ARG A 16 -4.74 -14.24 9.46
N PRO A 17 -5.21 -13.15 10.11
CA PRO A 17 -5.99 -12.13 9.42
C PRO A 17 -5.21 -11.49 8.26
N LEU A 18 -5.90 -11.14 7.17
CA LEU A 18 -5.31 -10.42 6.03
C LEU A 18 -4.63 -9.11 6.45
N SER A 19 -5.11 -8.45 7.50
CA SER A 19 -4.55 -7.21 8.03
C SER A 19 -3.81 -7.44 9.36
N TRP A 20 -3.03 -8.52 9.46
CA TRP A 20 -2.25 -8.79 10.66
C TRP A 20 -1.07 -7.82 10.78
N GLY A 21 -1.08 -7.02 11.85
CA GLY A 21 -0.08 -5.96 12.06
C GLY A 21 1.31 -6.49 12.41
N PHE A 22 2.34 -5.81 11.93
CA PHE A 22 3.74 -6.21 12.14
C PHE A 22 4.13 -6.35 13.61
N ALA A 23 3.76 -5.41 14.50
CA ALA A 23 4.05 -5.53 15.93
C ALA A 23 3.43 -6.77 16.58
N SER A 24 2.21 -7.14 16.18
CA SER A 24 1.54 -8.36 16.67
C SER A 24 2.21 -9.62 16.13
N MET A 25 2.68 -9.58 14.89
CA MET A 25 3.47 -10.66 14.28
C MET A 25 4.79 -10.85 15.03
N VAL A 26 5.52 -9.76 15.32
CA VAL A 26 6.76 -9.82 16.10
C VAL A 26 6.51 -10.37 17.50
N GLU A 27 5.49 -9.88 18.19
CA GLU A 27 5.12 -10.35 19.52
C GLU A 27 4.79 -11.86 19.52
N GLU A 28 4.03 -12.34 18.54
CA GLU A 28 3.68 -13.76 18.44
C GLU A 28 4.91 -14.66 18.17
N TYR A 29 5.79 -14.26 17.25
CA TYR A 29 6.93 -15.09 16.85
C TYR A 29 8.16 -14.99 17.75
N THR A 30 8.27 -13.91 18.54
CA THR A 30 9.48 -13.59 19.32
C THR A 30 9.21 -13.30 20.80
N GLY A 31 7.95 -13.04 21.19
CA GLY A 31 7.59 -12.58 22.53
C GLY A 31 7.95 -11.11 22.81
N VAL A 32 8.47 -10.38 21.82
CA VAL A 32 8.88 -8.98 21.98
C VAL A 32 7.72 -8.04 21.63
N ALA A 33 7.34 -7.19 22.58
CA ALA A 33 6.44 -6.08 22.33
C ALA A 33 7.21 -4.89 21.75
N LEU A 34 6.94 -4.53 20.49
CA LEU A 34 7.55 -3.37 19.85
C LEU A 34 6.97 -2.05 20.38
N ASP A 35 7.85 -1.07 20.59
CA ASP A 35 7.44 0.31 20.83
C ASP A 35 6.87 0.92 19.54
N LYS A 36 5.69 1.55 19.64
CA LYS A 36 4.97 2.18 18.52
C LYS A 36 5.15 3.71 18.49
N SER A 37 5.92 4.26 19.42
CA SER A 37 6.06 5.70 19.67
C SER A 37 6.52 6.51 18.45
N GLU A 38 7.41 5.96 17.62
CA GLU A 38 8.01 6.70 16.50
C GLU A 38 7.30 6.50 15.14
N SER A 39 6.22 5.69 15.09
CA SER A 39 5.50 5.35 13.86
C SER A 39 4.87 6.55 13.13
N ARG A 40 4.60 7.65 13.86
CA ARG A 40 3.98 8.88 13.34
C ARG A 40 4.84 10.11 13.63
N THR A 41 6.09 10.08 13.19
CA THR A 41 7.06 11.18 13.32
C THR A 41 7.47 11.73 11.96
N ASP A 42 8.15 12.87 11.94
CA ASP A 42 8.67 13.46 10.70
C ASP A 42 9.92 12.68 10.23
N TRP A 43 9.73 11.82 9.22
CA TRP A 43 10.79 11.01 8.60
C TRP A 43 11.65 11.79 7.59
N LEU A 44 11.28 13.02 7.25
CA LEU A 44 12.08 13.91 6.40
C LEU A 44 13.02 14.80 7.22
N ALA A 45 12.76 14.98 8.52
CA ALA A 45 13.62 15.74 9.43
C ALA A 45 15.06 15.23 9.43
N ARG A 46 16.03 16.15 9.51
CA ARG A 46 17.46 15.81 9.62
C ARG A 46 18.17 16.65 10.69
N PRO A 47 19.01 16.03 11.54
CA PRO A 47 19.22 14.58 11.65
C PRO A 47 17.97 13.86 12.19
N LEU A 48 17.85 12.56 11.89
CA LEU A 48 16.85 11.72 12.57
C LEU A 48 17.24 11.55 14.04
N SER A 49 16.25 11.38 14.91
CA SER A 49 16.50 11.02 16.31
C SER A 49 17.01 9.58 16.42
N GLU A 50 17.71 9.26 17.51
CA GLU A 50 18.16 7.89 17.78
C GLU A 50 16.97 6.92 17.86
N ARG A 51 15.86 7.34 18.48
CA ARG A 51 14.62 6.54 18.56
C ARG A 51 14.02 6.25 17.18
N GLN A 52 14.02 7.22 16.27
CA GLN A 52 13.57 7.01 14.89
C GLN A 52 14.45 5.97 14.18
N CYS A 53 15.76 6.04 14.37
CA CYS A 53 16.69 5.06 13.81
C CYS A 53 16.46 3.65 14.39
N GLU A 54 16.29 3.53 15.70
CA GLU A 54 15.99 2.26 16.38
C GLU A 54 14.67 1.67 15.91
N TYR A 55 13.61 2.47 15.82
CA TYR A 55 12.30 2.05 15.32
C TYR A 55 12.39 1.53 13.88
N ALA A 56 13.02 2.29 12.98
CA ALA A 56 13.18 1.89 11.59
C ALA A 56 14.04 0.62 11.43
N ALA A 57 15.07 0.46 12.27
CA ALA A 57 15.90 -0.74 12.28
C ALA A 57 15.12 -1.97 12.80
N ALA A 58 14.28 -1.80 13.83
CA ALA A 58 13.47 -2.88 14.38
C ALA A 58 12.51 -3.48 13.33
N ASP A 59 11.94 -2.65 12.45
CA ASP A 59 11.02 -3.07 11.38
C ASP A 59 11.64 -4.07 10.40
N VAL A 60 12.98 -4.12 10.27
CA VAL A 60 13.67 -5.10 9.42
C VAL A 60 14.45 -6.16 10.22
N TRP A 61 14.92 -5.81 11.41
CA TRP A 61 15.68 -6.71 12.29
C TRP A 61 14.85 -7.93 12.68
N TYR A 62 13.60 -7.72 13.12
CA TYR A 62 12.70 -8.82 13.49
C TYR A 62 12.05 -9.50 12.29
N LEU A 63 11.93 -8.81 11.15
CA LEU A 63 11.24 -9.33 9.98
C LEU A 63 11.95 -10.53 9.36
N LEU A 64 13.28 -10.50 9.22
CA LEU A 64 14.01 -11.56 8.51
C LEU A 64 13.86 -12.96 9.16
N PRO A 65 14.03 -13.12 10.49
CA PRO A 65 13.74 -14.40 11.14
C PRO A 65 12.30 -14.87 10.97
N ILE A 66 11.33 -13.95 11.02
CA ILE A 66 9.90 -14.24 10.88
C ILE A 66 9.58 -14.68 9.46
N ALA A 67 10.10 -13.98 8.45
CA ALA A 67 9.92 -14.34 7.05
C ALA A 67 10.39 -15.78 6.77
N LYS A 68 11.52 -16.20 7.36
CA LYS A 68 12.01 -17.58 7.24
C LYS A 68 11.04 -18.60 7.86
N LYS A 69 10.47 -18.31 9.03
CA LYS A 69 9.48 -19.19 9.68
C LYS A 69 8.19 -19.28 8.86
N LEU A 70 7.65 -18.14 8.43
CA LEU A 70 6.44 -18.08 7.62
C LEU A 70 6.58 -18.81 6.29
N MET A 71 7.75 -18.76 5.64
CA MET A 71 8.00 -19.54 4.42
C MET A 71 7.85 -21.05 4.67
N ILE A 72 8.47 -21.55 5.75
CA ILE A 72 8.38 -22.97 6.14
C ILE A 72 6.94 -23.34 6.49
N GLU A 73 6.25 -22.50 7.27
CA GLU A 73 4.86 -22.74 7.69
C GLU A 73 3.90 -22.75 6.49
N THR A 74 4.08 -21.82 5.54
CA THR A 74 3.25 -21.73 4.33
C THR A 74 3.50 -22.92 3.41
N GLU A 75 4.75 -23.37 3.29
CA GLU A 75 5.12 -24.56 2.53
C GLU A 75 4.54 -25.83 3.15
N ALA A 76 4.69 -26.00 4.47
CA ALA A 76 4.15 -27.14 5.21
C ALA A 76 2.61 -27.19 5.15
N ALA A 77 1.95 -26.03 5.08
CA ALA A 77 0.50 -25.94 4.89
C ALA A 77 0.04 -26.22 3.44
N GLY A 78 0.97 -26.35 2.49
CA GLY A 78 0.69 -26.63 1.07
C GLY A 78 0.26 -25.40 0.26
N TRP A 79 0.37 -24.19 0.82
CA TRP A 79 -0.14 -22.96 0.20
C TRP A 79 0.92 -22.08 -0.45
N LEU A 80 2.21 -22.44 -0.33
CA LEU A 80 3.30 -21.59 -0.79
C LEU A 80 3.17 -21.15 -2.26
N PRO A 81 2.81 -22.01 -3.24
CA PRO A 81 2.63 -21.56 -4.62
C PRO A 81 1.57 -20.47 -4.78
N ALA A 82 0.44 -20.61 -4.08
CA ALA A 82 -0.64 -19.62 -4.13
C ALA A 82 -0.24 -18.31 -3.43
N ALA A 83 0.46 -18.39 -2.30
CA ALA A 83 0.92 -17.21 -1.58
C ALA A 83 1.96 -16.41 -2.39
N LEU A 84 2.87 -17.09 -3.09
CA LEU A 84 3.83 -16.44 -4.00
C LEU A 84 3.13 -15.81 -5.21
N ASP A 85 2.09 -16.45 -5.75
CA ASP A 85 1.29 -15.87 -6.83
C ASP A 85 0.53 -14.63 -6.37
N GLU A 86 -0.03 -14.62 -5.16
CA GLU A 86 -0.68 -13.45 -4.58
C GLU A 86 0.31 -12.30 -4.35
N CYS A 87 1.54 -12.60 -3.88
CA CYS A 87 2.62 -11.61 -3.79
C CYS A 87 2.93 -10.99 -5.16
N ARG A 88 2.99 -11.82 -6.21
CA ARG A 88 3.24 -11.39 -7.59
C ARG A 88 2.08 -10.56 -8.13
N LEU A 89 0.84 -10.96 -7.88
CA LEU A 89 -0.36 -10.24 -8.30
C LEU A 89 -0.40 -8.84 -7.68
N MET A 90 -0.11 -8.73 -6.37
CA MET A 90 -0.01 -7.43 -5.70
C MET A 90 1.09 -6.55 -6.32
N GLN A 91 2.25 -7.13 -6.64
CA GLN A 91 3.35 -6.41 -7.30
C GLN A 91 2.94 -5.90 -8.68
N GLN A 92 2.29 -6.75 -9.49
CA GLN A 92 1.81 -6.38 -10.82
C GLN A 92 0.81 -5.23 -10.75
N ARG A 93 -0.19 -5.31 -9.87
CA ARG A 93 -1.18 -4.25 -9.67
C ARG A 93 -0.56 -2.92 -9.24
N ARG A 94 0.54 -2.94 -8.48
CA ARG A 94 1.25 -1.72 -8.06
C ARG A 94 2.11 -1.10 -9.16
N GLN A 95 2.47 -1.86 -10.19
CA GLN A 95 3.20 -1.36 -11.36
C GLN A 95 2.27 -0.69 -12.39
N GLU A 96 0.95 -0.88 -12.27
CA GLU A 96 -0.02 -0.23 -13.15
C GLU A 96 0.04 1.29 -12.95
N ILE A 97 0.42 1.99 -14.02
CA ILE A 97 0.38 3.45 -14.06
C ILE A 97 -0.94 3.87 -14.69
N GLN A 98 -1.75 4.56 -13.91
CA GLN A 98 -3.00 5.11 -14.41
C GLN A 98 -2.74 6.12 -15.53
N ALA A 99 -3.27 5.83 -16.71
CA ALA A 99 -3.35 6.75 -17.82
C ALA A 99 -4.29 7.93 -17.44
N PRO A 100 -3.88 9.20 -17.63
CA PRO A 100 -4.73 10.35 -17.32
C PRO A 100 -6.12 10.30 -17.99
N GLU A 101 -6.19 9.84 -19.23
CA GLU A 101 -7.44 9.68 -19.97
C GLU A 101 -8.42 8.67 -19.33
N GLU A 102 -7.93 7.78 -18.45
CA GLU A 102 -8.75 6.81 -17.72
C GLU A 102 -8.96 7.19 -16.25
N ALA A 103 -8.48 8.36 -15.82
CA ALA A 103 -8.56 8.82 -14.42
C ALA A 103 -10.00 8.94 -13.90
N TRP A 104 -10.95 9.19 -14.78
CA TRP A 104 -12.37 9.30 -14.45
C TRP A 104 -12.99 7.98 -13.97
N ARG A 105 -12.39 6.83 -14.29
CA ARG A 105 -12.94 5.51 -13.92
C ARG A 105 -12.89 5.24 -12.42
N ASP A 106 -11.96 5.87 -11.72
CA ASP A 106 -11.81 5.71 -10.26
C ASP A 106 -12.77 6.61 -9.47
N ILE A 107 -13.45 7.56 -10.14
CA ILE A 107 -14.44 8.42 -9.49
C ILE A 107 -15.72 7.61 -9.30
N THR A 108 -16.00 7.22 -8.05
CA THR A 108 -17.01 6.21 -7.69
C THR A 108 -18.43 6.57 -8.13
N ASN A 109 -18.74 7.86 -8.32
CA ASN A 109 -20.06 8.35 -8.73
C ASN A 109 -20.12 8.75 -10.22
N ALA A 110 -19.09 8.48 -11.02
CA ALA A 110 -19.07 8.79 -12.45
C ALA A 110 -20.21 8.10 -13.22
N TRP A 111 -20.62 6.90 -12.77
CA TRP A 111 -21.71 6.12 -13.39
C TRP A 111 -23.08 6.83 -13.35
N GLN A 112 -23.26 7.84 -12.50
CA GLN A 112 -24.50 8.60 -12.38
C GLN A 112 -24.65 9.68 -13.47
N LEU A 113 -23.56 10.01 -14.17
CA LEU A 113 -23.52 11.09 -15.15
C LEU A 113 -24.08 10.65 -16.51
N ARG A 114 -24.78 11.56 -17.18
CA ARG A 114 -25.19 11.37 -18.60
C ARG A 114 -23.98 11.56 -19.53
N THR A 115 -24.10 11.11 -20.78
CA THR A 115 -23.00 11.10 -21.76
C THR A 115 -22.22 12.42 -21.85
N CYS A 116 -22.88 13.57 -21.97
CA CYS A 116 -22.18 14.86 -22.06
C CYS A 116 -21.46 15.25 -20.76
N GLN A 117 -22.06 14.94 -19.61
CA GLN A 117 -21.46 15.20 -18.30
C GLN A 117 -20.27 14.27 -18.06
N LEU A 118 -20.39 13.00 -18.46
CA LEU A 118 -19.30 12.04 -18.39
C LEU A 118 -18.13 12.46 -19.30
N ALA A 119 -18.41 12.95 -20.51
CA ALA A 119 -17.38 13.48 -21.39
C ALA A 119 -16.66 14.69 -20.78
N CYS A 120 -17.38 15.57 -20.06
CA CYS A 120 -16.78 16.65 -19.29
C CYS A 120 -15.87 16.09 -18.18
N LEU A 121 -16.37 15.14 -17.38
CA LEU A 121 -15.61 14.52 -16.29
C LEU A 121 -14.33 13.83 -16.79
N GLN A 122 -14.37 13.17 -17.95
CA GLN A 122 -13.20 12.56 -18.59
C GLN A 122 -12.07 13.58 -18.82
N LEU A 123 -12.40 14.73 -19.42
CA LEU A 123 -11.45 15.80 -19.69
C LEU A 123 -10.92 16.46 -18.40
N LEU A 124 -11.81 16.67 -17.42
CA LEU A 124 -11.46 17.27 -16.15
C LEU A 124 -10.55 16.36 -15.31
N ALA A 125 -10.83 15.06 -15.27
CA ALA A 125 -10.04 14.07 -14.55
C ALA A 125 -8.64 13.89 -15.17
N ASP A 126 -8.55 13.84 -16.51
CA ASP A 126 -7.26 13.83 -17.22
C ASP A 126 -6.41 15.04 -16.83
N TRP A 127 -6.97 16.24 -16.96
CA TRP A 127 -6.28 17.48 -16.61
C TRP A 127 -5.84 17.48 -15.14
N ARG A 128 -6.73 17.07 -14.22
CA ARG A 128 -6.45 17.05 -12.78
C ARG A 128 -5.28 16.11 -12.47
N LEU A 129 -5.26 14.91 -13.03
CA LEU A 129 -4.19 13.95 -12.78
C LEU A 129 -2.85 14.43 -13.34
N ARG A 130 -2.83 15.01 -14.56
CA ARG A 130 -1.62 15.62 -15.13
C ARG A 130 -1.12 16.76 -14.26
N LYS A 131 -2.00 17.65 -13.80
CA LYS A 131 -1.64 18.78 -12.94
C LYS A 131 -1.10 18.34 -11.59
N ALA A 132 -1.73 17.33 -10.97
CA ALA A 132 -1.31 16.74 -9.71
C ALA A 132 0.13 16.20 -9.81
N ARG A 133 0.43 15.46 -10.88
CA ARG A 133 1.78 14.95 -11.17
C ARG A 133 2.79 16.08 -11.40
N GLU A 134 2.42 17.11 -12.17
CA GLU A 134 3.29 18.25 -12.47
C GLU A 134 3.64 19.09 -11.23
N ARG A 135 2.76 19.09 -10.22
CA ARG A 135 2.90 19.86 -8.98
C ARG A 135 3.32 19.03 -7.77
N ASP A 136 3.53 17.73 -7.96
CA ASP A 136 3.85 16.79 -6.89
C ASP A 136 2.89 16.90 -5.69
N MET A 137 1.59 16.80 -5.97
CA MET A 137 0.55 16.87 -4.95
C MET A 137 -0.57 15.86 -5.21
N ALA A 138 -1.25 15.43 -4.16
CA ALA A 138 -2.42 14.56 -4.33
C ALA A 138 -3.55 15.28 -5.09
N VAL A 139 -4.31 14.53 -5.88
CA VAL A 139 -5.34 15.08 -6.80
C VAL A 139 -6.36 15.99 -6.11
N ASN A 140 -6.72 15.72 -4.84
CA ASN A 140 -7.67 16.52 -4.07
C ASN A 140 -7.11 17.87 -3.60
N PHE A 141 -5.78 18.08 -3.63
CA PHE A 141 -5.17 19.40 -3.43
C PHE A 141 -5.17 20.25 -4.71
N VAL A 142 -5.36 19.65 -5.89
CA VAL A 142 -5.57 20.38 -7.14
C VAL A 142 -7.01 20.86 -7.22
N VAL A 143 -7.96 19.91 -7.27
CA VAL A 143 -9.40 20.15 -7.21
C VAL A 143 -10.01 18.97 -6.46
N ARG A 144 -10.75 19.26 -5.39
CA ARG A 144 -11.47 18.24 -4.63
C ARG A 144 -12.45 17.48 -5.54
N GLU A 145 -12.54 16.17 -5.35
CA GLU A 145 -13.32 15.30 -6.21
C GLU A 145 -14.80 15.71 -6.32
N GLU A 146 -15.41 16.12 -5.21
CA GLU A 146 -16.79 16.60 -5.17
C GLU A 146 -17.00 17.85 -6.05
N ASN A 147 -16.00 18.73 -6.13
CA ASN A 147 -16.06 19.92 -6.97
C ASN A 147 -15.80 19.58 -8.43
N LEU A 148 -14.94 18.60 -8.72
CA LEU A 148 -14.66 18.16 -10.09
C LEU A 148 -15.88 17.50 -10.73
N TRP A 149 -16.63 16.71 -9.95
CA TRP A 149 -17.85 16.03 -10.39
C TRP A 149 -19.03 16.98 -10.60
N ALA A 150 -19.06 18.11 -9.89
CA ALA A 150 -20.14 19.08 -9.94
C ALA A 150 -20.10 20.04 -11.15
N VAL A 151 -19.01 20.06 -11.92
CA VAL A 151 -18.82 20.91 -13.13
C VAL A 151 -19.56 20.32 -14.33
#